data_AF-A0A5N5NE96-F1
#
_entry.id   AF-A0A5N5NE96-F1
#
_cell.length_a   1.000
_cell.length_b   1.000
_cell.length_c   1.000
_cell.angle_alpha   90.00
_cell.angle_beta   90.00
_cell.angle_gamma   90.00
#
_symmetry.space_group_name_H-M   'P 1'
#
loop_
_entity.id
_entity.type
_entity.pdbx_description
1 polymer ?
#
loop_
_entity_poly.entity_id
_entity_poly.type
_entity_poly.pdbx_seq_one_letter_code
_entity_poly.pdbx_strand_id
1 'polypeptide(L)'
;MVACEGGSMLKEALEGQVTLVCNTTAGSVQVQVEPVGRWFEAFLKRRDRNVSASFQELEEEEELSEEEADEELQLEEYPMLKTLDPKDWKNQDHYAVLGLAHIRYKATQKQIKAAHKAMVLKHHPDKRKAAGEQIVKGDNDYFTCITKAIEILSDPVKRRAFDSVDPTFDNTVPTKAEGKEKFFEVFAPVFERNARWSTKKHVPHFGSLDSSFEEVDNFYSFWYNFDSWREFSYLDEEEKEKAECRDERRWIEKQNRASRAQRKKEEMNRIRTLVDTAYSCDPRIKKFKEEEKARKESEKKAKAEAKKKEQEEKERARQAEMEAARLAREKEEEEAKQAAQQAKKEKEAQKKAIKKERQKLRTTCKNCNYFVDSDAESVKMMEDVEKLCDRLELISLQTLNELLASGSKEESRAAIEKQVQEVNAQLQREREAEVKTQQAARSSENTNAGSGVSKGWNEEDLQLLIKAVNLFPAGTNARWEVIANYMNLHSGSGIKRTAKDVINKAKTLQKLDPHQKEDVNKKAFEKFKKEHSAVPPTVDNAVPSERFEGSASDTNSAPWTTEEQKLLEQALKTYPVNTPERWDKIAATVPGRTKKDCMKRYKELVEMIKAKKAAQEQVAAKSKK
;
A
#
# COMPACT_ATOMS: atom_id res chain seq x y z
N MET A 1 -40.80 9.80 13.93
CA MET A 1 -39.82 10.82 13.51
C MET A 1 -38.50 10.11 13.29
N VAL A 2 -38.09 9.93 12.03
CA VAL A 2 -36.74 9.48 11.69
C VAL A 2 -35.92 10.76 11.56
N ALA A 3 -35.00 10.96 12.51
CA ALA A 3 -34.02 12.03 12.42
C ALA A 3 -33.00 11.65 11.36
N CYS A 4 -33.02 12.35 10.22
CA CYS A 4 -31.96 12.33 9.24
C CYS A 4 -30.99 13.46 9.57
N GLU A 5 -29.79 13.13 10.04
CA GLU A 5 -28.65 14.04 10.00
C GLU A 5 -27.41 13.28 9.52
N GLY A 6 -26.75 13.84 8.50
CA GLY A 6 -25.51 13.30 7.95
C GLY A 6 -25.38 13.54 6.46
N GLY A 7 -25.29 14.82 6.04
CA GLY A 7 -24.99 15.19 4.67
C GLY A 7 -23.62 14.68 4.23
N SER A 8 -23.61 13.68 3.35
CA SER A 8 -22.45 13.35 2.53
C SER A 8 -22.67 13.97 1.15
N MET A 9 -21.86 14.94 0.75
CA MET A 9 -21.81 15.44 -0.63
C MET A 9 -21.59 14.24 -1.58
N LEU A 10 -22.55 14.00 -2.47
CA LEU A 10 -22.38 13.05 -3.56
C LEU A 10 -21.35 13.63 -4.53
N LYS A 11 -20.30 12.86 -4.85
CA LYS A 11 -19.35 13.19 -5.92
C LYS A 11 -20.04 13.02 -7.26
N GLU A 12 -20.03 14.04 -8.10
CA GLU A 12 -20.54 13.98 -9.47
C GLU A 12 -19.77 12.93 -10.29
N ALA A 13 -20.51 12.15 -11.09
CA ALA A 13 -19.95 11.15 -11.99
C ALA A 13 -19.30 11.83 -13.20
N LEU A 14 -18.12 11.33 -13.62
CA LEU A 14 -17.43 11.81 -14.80
C LEU A 14 -18.09 11.28 -16.08
N GLU A 15 -18.02 12.08 -17.14
CA GLU A 15 -18.64 11.81 -18.44
C GLU A 15 -18.08 10.50 -19.04
N GLY A 16 -18.95 9.48 -19.17
CA GLY A 16 -18.61 8.14 -19.69
C GLY A 16 -18.74 6.97 -18.70
N GLN A 17 -19.06 7.22 -17.43
CA GLN A 17 -19.42 6.14 -16.50
C GLN A 17 -20.88 5.69 -16.70
N VAL A 18 -21.08 4.44 -17.11
CA VAL A 18 -22.41 3.83 -17.22
C VAL A 18 -22.67 2.99 -15.97
N THR A 19 -23.74 3.34 -15.24
CA THR A 19 -24.19 2.61 -14.04
C THR A 19 -24.85 1.30 -14.47
N LEU A 20 -24.25 0.17 -14.09
CA LEU A 20 -24.83 -1.16 -14.32
C LEU A 20 -25.78 -1.48 -13.16
N VAL A 21 -27.09 -1.43 -13.40
CA VAL A 21 -28.12 -1.76 -12.41
C VAL A 21 -28.22 -3.28 -12.34
N CYS A 22 -27.56 -3.87 -11.35
CA CYS A 22 -27.76 -5.27 -11.00
C CYS A 22 -28.90 -5.36 -9.97
N ASN A 23 -29.94 -6.10 -10.35
CA ASN A 23 -31.07 -6.60 -9.57
C ASN A 23 -32.31 -5.71 -9.53
N THR A 24 -33.39 -6.29 -10.06
CA THR A 24 -34.79 -5.93 -9.91
C THR A 24 -35.10 -5.57 -8.46
N THR A 25 -35.29 -4.29 -8.19
CA THR A 25 -35.94 -3.81 -6.98
C THR A 25 -37.39 -4.30 -7.00
N ALA A 26 -37.81 -5.02 -5.96
CA ALA A 26 -39.21 -5.35 -5.76
C ALA A 26 -40.03 -4.05 -5.77
N GLY A 27 -41.12 -4.02 -6.55
CA GLY A 27 -42.00 -2.88 -6.64
C GLY A 27 -42.51 -2.45 -5.26
N SER A 28 -42.71 -1.15 -5.06
CA SER A 28 -43.23 -0.61 -3.80
C SER A 28 -44.56 -1.27 -3.47
N VAL A 29 -44.60 -2.05 -2.39
CA VAL A 29 -45.83 -2.64 -1.87
C VAL A 29 -46.52 -1.61 -0.99
N GLN A 30 -47.76 -1.27 -1.33
CA GLN A 30 -48.60 -0.44 -0.49
C GLN A 30 -49.19 -1.33 0.62
N VAL A 31 -48.72 -1.14 1.85
CA VAL A 31 -49.19 -1.89 3.02
C VAL A 31 -50.17 -1.01 3.79
N GLN A 32 -51.38 -1.51 4.04
CA GLN A 32 -52.26 -0.88 5.02
C GLN A 32 -51.68 -1.12 6.42
N VAL A 33 -51.29 -0.03 7.07
CA VAL A 33 -50.85 -0.05 8.46
C VAL A 33 -51.98 0.48 9.32
N GLU A 34 -52.39 -0.32 10.30
CA GLU A 34 -53.26 0.17 11.35
C GLU A 34 -52.39 0.91 12.37
N PRO A 35 -52.72 2.17 12.70
CA PRO A 35 -52.00 2.85 13.75
C PRO A 35 -52.38 2.21 15.09
N VAL A 36 -51.44 1.51 15.69
CA VAL A 36 -51.62 0.78 16.94
C VAL A 36 -50.56 1.19 17.96
N GLY A 37 -50.88 1.02 19.24
CA GLY A 37 -49.95 1.25 20.35
C GLY A 37 -50.10 2.60 21.05
N ARG A 38 -49.44 2.70 22.20
CA ARG A 38 -49.64 3.74 23.22
C ARG A 38 -49.63 5.19 22.71
N TRP A 39 -48.81 5.49 21.70
CA TRP A 39 -48.70 6.84 21.15
C TRP A 39 -49.90 7.23 20.28
N PHE A 40 -50.49 6.26 19.58
CA PHE A 40 -51.69 6.49 18.79
C PHE A 40 -52.94 6.61 19.67
N GLU A 41 -53.04 5.78 20.71
CA GLU A 41 -54.10 5.90 21.72
C GLU A 41 -54.03 7.24 22.47
N ALA A 42 -52.82 7.68 22.84
CA ALA A 42 -52.61 8.99 23.44
C ALA A 42 -52.96 10.15 22.49
N PHE A 43 -52.75 9.97 21.18
CA PHE A 43 -53.18 10.95 20.17
C PHE A 43 -54.71 11.02 20.05
N LEU A 44 -55.41 9.87 20.04
CA LEU A 44 -56.87 9.83 20.03
C LEU A 44 -57.46 10.46 21.29
N LYS A 45 -56.94 10.12 22.48
CA LYS A 45 -57.36 10.72 23.74
C LYS A 45 -57.18 12.24 23.75
N ARG A 46 -56.06 12.76 23.22
CA ARG A 46 -55.81 14.20 23.06
C ARG A 46 -56.83 14.86 22.14
N ARG A 47 -57.13 14.21 21.01
CA ARG A 47 -58.09 14.69 20.02
C ARG A 47 -59.52 14.72 20.57
N ASP A 48 -59.91 13.70 21.34
CA ASP A 48 -61.28 13.55 21.81
C ASP A 48 -61.57 14.40 23.07
N ARG A 49 -60.55 14.71 23.89
CA ARG A 49 -60.71 15.50 25.12
C ARG A 49 -60.37 16.98 24.98
N ASN A 50 -59.78 17.42 23.86
CA ASN A 50 -59.44 18.82 23.59
C ASN A 50 -58.55 19.48 24.68
N VAL A 51 -57.68 18.70 25.31
CA VAL A 51 -56.69 19.17 26.29
C VAL A 51 -55.30 18.62 25.91
N SER A 52 -54.29 19.50 25.93
CA SER A 52 -52.88 19.10 25.79
C SER A 52 -52.33 18.65 27.14
N ALA A 53 -52.49 17.37 27.48
CA ALA A 53 -51.71 16.80 28.57
C ALA A 53 -50.24 16.69 28.14
N SER A 54 -49.31 17.16 28.97
CA SER A 54 -47.88 17.12 28.66
C SER A 54 -47.35 15.69 28.78
N PHE A 55 -46.23 15.38 28.12
CA PHE A 55 -45.56 14.06 28.18
C PHE A 55 -45.34 13.56 29.62
N GLN A 56 -45.20 14.49 30.56
CA GLN A 56 -44.95 14.23 31.97
C GLN A 56 -46.20 13.76 32.72
N GLU A 57 -47.39 14.25 32.35
CA GLU A 57 -48.66 13.82 32.96
C GLU A 57 -49.04 12.40 32.54
N LEU A 58 -48.61 11.95 31.35
CA LEU A 58 -48.83 10.58 30.88
C LEU A 58 -47.88 9.57 31.55
N GLU A 59 -46.63 9.96 31.83
CA GLU A 59 -45.72 9.16 32.66
C GLU A 59 -46.19 9.11 34.12
N GLU A 60 -46.73 10.21 34.66
CA GLU A 60 -47.32 10.27 36.01
C GLU A 60 -48.61 9.45 36.10
N GLU A 61 -49.50 9.47 35.09
CA GLU A 61 -50.69 8.59 35.05
C GLU A 61 -50.32 7.10 34.90
N GLU A 62 -49.24 6.76 34.21
CA GLU A 62 -48.73 5.38 34.10
C GLU A 62 -48.14 4.94 35.46
N GLU A 63 -47.33 5.77 36.12
CA GLU A 63 -46.84 5.52 37.50
C GLU A 63 -48.02 5.34 38.48
N LEU A 64 -49.06 6.18 38.40
CA LEU A 64 -50.27 6.09 39.22
C LEU A 64 -51.14 4.86 38.91
N SER A 65 -51.21 4.41 37.65
CA SER A 65 -51.99 3.21 37.30
C SER A 65 -51.27 1.91 37.68
N GLU A 66 -49.94 1.92 37.67
CA GLU A 66 -49.13 0.82 38.21
C GLU A 66 -49.09 0.81 39.75
N GLU A 67 -49.43 1.92 40.43
CA GLU A 67 -49.55 2.00 41.89
C GLU A 67 -50.71 1.13 42.45
N GLU A 68 -51.73 0.79 41.65
CA GLU A 68 -52.82 -0.10 42.11
C GLU A 68 -52.52 -1.60 41.95
N ALA A 69 -51.46 -1.97 41.25
CA ALA A 69 -50.99 -3.36 41.19
C ALA A 69 -50.09 -3.67 42.40
N ASP A 70 -50.67 -3.64 43.61
CA ASP A 70 -50.07 -4.21 44.81
C ASP A 70 -50.03 -5.74 44.66
N GLU A 71 -49.06 -6.25 43.88
CA GLU A 71 -48.60 -7.62 44.06
C GLU A 71 -48.03 -7.70 45.48
N GLU A 72 -48.67 -8.51 46.32
CA GLU A 72 -48.23 -8.82 47.67
C GLU A 72 -46.80 -9.40 47.61
N LEU A 73 -45.80 -8.52 47.72
CA LEU A 73 -44.39 -8.90 47.77
C LEU A 73 -44.23 -9.86 48.94
N GLN A 74 -44.06 -11.15 48.63
CA GLN A 74 -43.70 -12.18 49.61
C GLN A 74 -42.30 -11.88 50.13
N LEU A 75 -42.22 -11.00 51.13
CA LEU A 75 -41.01 -10.70 51.85
C LEU A 75 -40.69 -11.90 52.73
N GLU A 76 -39.61 -12.61 52.41
CA GLU A 76 -39.07 -13.63 53.29
C GLU A 76 -38.68 -12.97 54.61
N GLU A 77 -39.33 -13.39 55.69
CA GLU A 77 -39.07 -12.87 57.02
C GLU A 77 -37.71 -13.40 57.47
N TYR A 78 -36.67 -12.58 57.34
CA TYR A 78 -35.31 -12.98 57.64
C TYR A 78 -35.13 -13.11 59.17
N PRO A 79 -34.93 -14.33 59.71
CA PRO A 79 -34.81 -14.53 61.17
C PRO A 79 -33.58 -13.83 61.77
N MET A 80 -32.60 -13.44 60.94
CA MET A 80 -31.35 -12.82 61.37
C MET A 80 -31.40 -11.30 61.57
N LEU A 81 -32.51 -10.61 61.28
CA LEU A 81 -32.51 -9.15 61.38
C LEU A 81 -32.22 -8.67 62.82
N LYS A 82 -32.73 -9.41 63.82
CA LYS A 82 -32.52 -9.14 65.25
C LYS A 82 -31.10 -9.44 65.73
N THR A 83 -30.28 -10.16 64.95
CA THR A 83 -28.90 -10.52 65.29
C THR A 83 -27.87 -9.60 64.65
N LEU A 84 -28.29 -8.63 63.83
CA LEU A 84 -27.39 -7.69 63.17
C LEU A 84 -26.86 -6.65 64.15
N ASP A 85 -25.56 -6.35 64.04
CA ASP A 85 -24.92 -5.25 64.76
C ASP A 85 -24.98 -3.96 63.91
N PRO A 86 -25.67 -2.91 64.37
CA PRO A 86 -25.71 -1.60 63.70
C PRO A 86 -24.35 -0.98 63.40
N LYS A 87 -23.31 -1.29 64.19
CA LYS A 87 -21.96 -0.76 63.98
C LYS A 87 -21.26 -1.40 62.79
N ASP A 88 -21.65 -2.62 62.42
CA ASP A 88 -21.10 -3.37 61.29
C ASP A 88 -22.02 -3.30 60.05
N TRP A 89 -22.84 -2.25 59.93
CA TRP A 89 -23.80 -2.11 58.82
C TRP A 89 -23.13 -2.16 57.44
N LYS A 90 -21.87 -1.70 57.30
CA LYS A 90 -21.15 -1.64 56.02
C LYS A 90 -20.85 -3.04 55.44
N ASN A 91 -20.76 -4.08 56.27
CA ASN A 91 -20.49 -5.45 55.82
C ASN A 91 -21.77 -6.29 55.66
N GLN A 92 -22.93 -5.70 55.95
CA GLN A 92 -24.22 -6.38 55.83
C GLN A 92 -24.71 -6.37 54.38
N ASP A 93 -25.51 -7.38 54.05
CA ASP A 93 -26.21 -7.43 52.78
C ASP A 93 -27.47 -6.56 52.83
N HIS A 94 -27.38 -5.34 52.28
CA HIS A 94 -28.48 -4.37 52.28
C HIS A 94 -29.76 -4.89 51.62
N TYR A 95 -29.66 -5.80 50.64
CA TYR A 95 -30.85 -6.40 50.05
C TYR A 95 -31.48 -7.40 51.02
N ALA A 96 -30.69 -8.24 51.68
CA ALA A 96 -31.19 -9.17 52.68
C ALA A 96 -31.83 -8.45 53.88
N VAL A 97 -31.24 -7.32 54.30
CA VAL A 97 -31.79 -6.46 55.37
C VAL A 97 -33.19 -5.96 55.02
N LEU A 98 -33.49 -5.69 53.74
CA LEU A 98 -34.83 -5.29 53.29
C LEU A 98 -35.74 -6.47 52.88
N GLY A 99 -35.31 -7.73 53.06
CA GLY A 99 -36.08 -8.91 52.63
C GLY A 99 -36.05 -9.16 51.11
N LEU A 100 -35.08 -8.56 50.40
CA LEU A 100 -34.90 -8.66 48.95
C LEU A 100 -33.73 -9.57 48.56
N ALA A 101 -33.34 -10.52 49.42
CA ALA A 101 -32.19 -11.41 49.21
C ALA A 101 -32.28 -12.24 47.91
N HIS A 102 -33.50 -12.58 47.48
CA HIS A 102 -33.75 -13.37 46.27
C HIS A 102 -33.71 -12.55 44.97
N ILE A 103 -33.95 -11.23 45.03
CA ILE A 103 -33.96 -10.33 43.86
C ILE A 103 -32.63 -9.59 43.70
N ARG A 104 -32.03 -9.13 44.81
CA ARG A 104 -30.75 -8.41 44.87
C ARG A 104 -30.68 -7.25 43.87
N TYR A 105 -29.60 -7.18 43.09
CA TYR A 105 -29.33 -6.17 42.07
C TYR A 105 -30.42 -6.05 41.00
N LYS A 106 -31.30 -7.05 40.82
CA LYS A 106 -32.43 -6.98 39.89
C LYS A 106 -33.62 -6.19 40.45
N ALA A 107 -33.60 -5.82 41.74
CA ALA A 107 -34.73 -5.16 42.38
C ALA A 107 -34.98 -3.77 41.79
N THR A 108 -36.22 -3.46 41.46
CA THR A 108 -36.59 -2.12 40.98
C THR A 108 -36.59 -1.12 42.13
N GLN A 109 -36.48 0.16 41.83
CA GLN A 109 -36.56 1.21 42.85
C GLN A 109 -37.90 1.17 43.60
N LYS A 110 -38.98 0.82 42.89
CA LYS A 110 -40.32 0.61 43.46
C LYS A 110 -40.34 -0.55 44.46
N GLN A 111 -39.77 -1.70 44.08
CA GLN A 111 -39.65 -2.86 44.98
C GLN A 111 -38.83 -2.55 46.23
N ILE A 112 -37.73 -1.78 46.09
CA ILE A 112 -36.90 -1.36 47.23
C ILE A 112 -37.69 -0.45 48.19
N LYS A 113 -38.43 0.54 47.66
CA LYS A 113 -39.27 1.43 48.47
C LYS A 113 -40.41 0.67 49.16
N ALA A 114 -41.07 -0.23 48.44
CA ALA A 114 -42.16 -1.05 48.97
C ALA A 114 -41.67 -1.98 50.09
N ALA A 115 -40.54 -2.68 49.87
CA ALA A 115 -39.90 -3.53 50.86
C ALA A 115 -39.49 -2.72 52.11
N HIS A 116 -38.89 -1.54 51.94
CA HIS A 116 -38.58 -0.66 53.06
C HIS A 116 -39.83 -0.24 53.84
N LYS A 117 -40.92 0.17 53.17
CA LYS A 117 -42.20 0.51 53.84
C LYS A 117 -42.71 -0.67 54.67
N ALA A 118 -42.71 -1.88 54.12
CA ALA A 118 -43.11 -3.09 54.85
C ALA A 118 -42.21 -3.38 56.06
N MET A 119 -40.89 -3.25 55.91
CA MET A 119 -39.93 -3.43 57.00
C MET A 119 -40.10 -2.39 58.12
N VAL A 120 -40.35 -1.12 57.77
CA VAL A 120 -40.66 -0.06 58.75
C VAL A 120 -41.98 -0.36 59.47
N LEU A 121 -43.01 -0.81 58.76
CA LEU A 121 -44.30 -1.13 59.39
C LEU A 121 -44.18 -2.26 60.42
N LYS A 122 -43.25 -3.20 60.25
CA LYS A 122 -43.01 -4.31 61.17
C LYS A 122 -42.00 -3.98 62.27
N HIS A 123 -40.88 -3.33 61.92
CA HIS A 123 -39.70 -3.25 62.79
C HIS A 123 -39.41 -1.85 63.36
N HIS A 124 -40.24 -0.83 63.07
CA HIS A 124 -40.02 0.51 63.64
C HIS A 124 -40.04 0.49 65.18
N PRO A 125 -39.10 1.20 65.86
CA PRO A 125 -39.03 1.23 67.32
C PRO A 125 -40.35 1.57 67.99
N ASP A 126 -41.06 2.61 67.54
CA ASP A 126 -42.35 2.98 68.16
C ASP A 126 -43.42 1.89 68.05
N LYS A 127 -43.44 1.16 66.94
CA LYS A 127 -44.41 0.07 66.73
C LYS A 127 -44.07 -1.16 67.56
N ARG A 128 -42.79 -1.50 67.66
CA ARG A 128 -42.28 -2.58 68.52
C ARG A 128 -42.50 -2.27 70.01
N LYS A 129 -42.37 -1.00 70.39
CA LYS A 129 -42.68 -0.51 71.75
C LYS A 129 -44.15 -0.66 72.08
N ALA A 130 -45.03 -0.32 71.13
CA ALA A 130 -46.47 -0.53 71.27
C ALA A 130 -46.85 -2.02 71.36
N ALA A 131 -46.07 -2.89 70.73
CA ALA A 131 -46.19 -4.36 70.84
C ALA A 131 -45.54 -4.96 72.10
N GLY A 132 -44.93 -4.14 72.97
CA GLY A 132 -44.33 -4.58 74.24
C GLY A 132 -42.91 -5.12 74.16
N GLU A 133 -42.19 -4.97 73.04
CA GLU A 133 -40.78 -5.39 72.93
C GLU A 133 -39.83 -4.43 73.67
N GLN A 134 -38.76 -4.97 74.27
CA GLN A 134 -37.67 -4.16 74.83
C GLN A 134 -36.78 -3.63 73.70
N ILE A 135 -36.59 -2.31 73.65
CA ILE A 135 -35.83 -1.62 72.60
C ILE A 135 -34.52 -1.10 73.18
N VAL A 136 -33.42 -1.39 72.49
CA VAL A 136 -32.13 -0.79 72.78
C VAL A 136 -32.18 0.67 72.34
N LYS A 137 -31.90 1.62 73.26
CA LYS A 137 -32.02 3.05 72.96
C LYS A 137 -30.90 3.54 72.03
N GLY A 138 -31.26 4.43 71.11
CA GLY A 138 -30.34 5.13 70.22
C GLY A 138 -29.89 4.29 69.02
N ASP A 139 -28.73 4.62 68.45
CA ASP A 139 -28.22 4.03 67.21
C ASP A 139 -27.80 2.56 67.32
N ASN A 140 -27.92 1.95 68.51
CA ASN A 140 -27.58 0.56 68.79
C ASN A 140 -28.73 -0.44 68.52
N ASP A 141 -29.91 0.03 68.07
CA ASP A 141 -31.00 -0.87 67.64
C ASP A 141 -30.79 -1.34 66.19
N TYR A 142 -31.13 -2.60 65.90
CA TYR A 142 -30.99 -3.17 64.55
C TYR A 142 -31.83 -2.44 63.50
N PHE A 143 -32.83 -1.64 63.89
CA PHE A 143 -33.55 -0.76 62.97
C PHE A 143 -32.62 0.22 62.23
N THR A 144 -31.51 0.63 62.85
CA THR A 144 -30.45 1.42 62.19
C THR A 144 -29.91 0.70 60.94
N CYS A 145 -29.81 -0.63 60.94
CA CYS A 145 -29.41 -1.40 59.76
C CYS A 145 -30.42 -1.24 58.61
N ILE A 146 -31.72 -1.22 58.92
CA ILE A 146 -32.79 -1.00 57.93
C ILE A 146 -32.69 0.41 57.33
N THR A 147 -32.47 1.42 58.17
CA THR A 147 -32.24 2.81 57.74
C THR A 147 -31.02 2.92 56.84
N LYS A 148 -29.89 2.29 57.20
CA LYS A 148 -28.67 2.27 56.38
C LYS A 148 -28.88 1.53 55.05
N ALA A 149 -29.61 0.42 55.06
CA ALA A 149 -29.90 -0.34 53.85
C ALA A 149 -30.69 0.48 52.84
N ILE A 150 -31.74 1.19 53.27
CA ILE A 150 -32.48 2.08 52.35
C ILE A 150 -31.65 3.29 51.93
N GLU A 151 -30.79 3.88 52.79
CA GLU A 151 -29.89 4.97 52.38
C GLU A 151 -28.93 4.55 51.26
N ILE A 152 -28.45 3.31 51.27
CA ILE A 152 -27.58 2.77 50.22
C ILE A 152 -28.37 2.39 48.97
N LEU A 153 -29.46 1.64 49.12
CA LEU A 153 -30.21 1.09 47.99
C LEU A 153 -31.13 2.11 47.31
N SER A 154 -31.50 3.20 47.99
CA SER A 154 -32.36 4.23 47.40
C SER A 154 -31.61 5.20 46.48
N ASP A 155 -30.32 5.45 46.76
CA ASP A 155 -29.47 6.34 45.97
C ASP A 155 -28.81 5.56 44.81
N PRO A 156 -29.03 5.93 43.53
CA PRO A 156 -28.49 5.19 42.39
C PRO A 156 -26.95 5.10 42.36
N VAL A 157 -26.25 6.09 42.90
CA VAL A 157 -24.78 6.12 42.96
C VAL A 157 -24.27 5.20 44.06
N LYS A 158 -24.85 5.29 45.27
CA LYS A 158 -24.47 4.41 46.39
C LYS A 158 -24.84 2.96 46.13
N ARG A 159 -26.01 2.72 45.54
CA ARG A 159 -26.46 1.39 45.11
C ARG A 159 -25.50 0.79 44.10
N ARG A 160 -25.07 1.56 43.09
CA ARG A 160 -24.07 1.12 42.11
C ARG A 160 -22.74 0.76 42.77
N ALA A 161 -22.30 1.57 43.73
CA ALA A 161 -21.07 1.32 44.49
C ALA A 161 -21.15 0.00 45.26
N PHE A 162 -22.28 -0.24 45.94
CA PHE A 162 -22.53 -1.47 46.69
C PHE A 162 -22.68 -2.69 45.77
N ASP A 163 -23.49 -2.58 44.71
CA ASP A 163 -23.70 -3.66 43.74
C ASP A 163 -22.37 -4.11 43.14
N SER A 164 -21.45 -3.17 42.88
CA SER A 164 -20.12 -3.46 42.34
C SER A 164 -19.25 -4.36 43.24
N VAL A 165 -19.55 -4.45 44.53
CA VAL A 165 -18.78 -5.23 45.51
C VAL A 165 -19.60 -6.38 46.12
N ASP A 166 -20.66 -6.78 45.42
CA ASP A 166 -21.56 -7.88 45.77
C ASP A 166 -20.79 -9.18 46.09
N PRO A 167 -20.77 -9.62 47.38
CA PRO A 167 -20.03 -10.81 47.80
C PRO A 167 -20.56 -12.11 47.19
N THR A 168 -21.80 -12.11 46.72
CA THR A 168 -22.42 -13.30 46.09
C THR A 168 -22.03 -13.46 44.63
N PHE A 169 -21.38 -12.46 44.03
CA PHE A 169 -20.92 -12.54 42.66
C PHE A 169 -19.69 -13.44 42.55
N ASP A 170 -19.83 -14.54 41.82
CA ASP A 170 -18.72 -15.43 41.51
C ASP A 170 -17.79 -14.79 40.46
N ASN A 171 -16.61 -14.35 40.94
CA ASN A 171 -15.53 -13.74 40.15
C ASN A 171 -14.56 -14.78 39.55
N THR A 172 -14.78 -16.08 39.73
CA THR A 172 -13.86 -17.12 39.24
C THR A 172 -13.73 -17.06 37.71
N VAL A 173 -12.51 -17.35 37.23
CA VAL A 173 -12.20 -17.41 35.80
C VAL A 173 -11.89 -18.87 35.47
N PRO A 174 -12.62 -19.50 34.53
CA PRO A 174 -12.34 -20.87 34.16
C PRO A 174 -10.92 -21.07 33.64
N THR A 175 -10.37 -22.26 33.89
CA THR A 175 -9.05 -22.65 33.43
C THR A 175 -9.07 -23.15 31.99
N LYS A 176 -7.89 -23.21 31.35
CA LYS A 176 -7.74 -23.77 29.99
C LYS A 176 -8.10 -25.26 29.91
N ALA A 177 -8.02 -26.00 31.01
CA ALA A 177 -8.33 -27.44 31.02
C ALA A 177 -9.84 -27.66 30.93
N GLU A 178 -10.60 -26.98 31.80
CA GLU A 178 -12.07 -27.02 31.82
C GLU A 178 -12.66 -26.56 30.48
N GLY A 179 -12.05 -25.55 29.88
CA GLY A 179 -12.45 -25.00 28.58
C GLY A 179 -12.30 -25.92 27.36
N LYS A 180 -11.45 -26.96 27.44
CA LYS A 180 -11.17 -27.83 26.28
C LYS A 180 -12.25 -28.90 26.06
N GLU A 181 -12.85 -29.40 27.13
CA GLU A 181 -13.84 -30.47 27.05
C GLU A 181 -15.25 -29.92 26.87
N LYS A 182 -15.60 -28.87 27.62
CA LYS A 182 -16.97 -28.34 27.73
C LYS A 182 -17.01 -26.83 27.54
N PHE A 183 -16.43 -26.35 26.45
CA PHE A 183 -16.22 -24.92 26.18
C PHE A 183 -17.48 -24.06 26.41
N PHE A 184 -18.60 -24.41 25.78
CA PHE A 184 -19.83 -23.63 25.87
C PHE A 184 -20.48 -23.70 27.26
N GLU A 185 -20.53 -24.89 27.88
CA GLU A 185 -21.10 -25.06 29.24
C GLU A 185 -20.32 -24.26 30.29
N VAL A 186 -19.00 -24.14 30.12
CA VAL A 186 -18.11 -23.48 31.08
C VAL A 186 -18.07 -21.96 30.87
N PHE A 187 -17.87 -21.49 29.64
CA PHE A 187 -17.64 -20.06 29.39
C PHE A 187 -18.91 -19.24 29.19
N ALA A 188 -19.96 -19.80 28.57
CA ALA A 188 -21.19 -19.05 28.32
C ALA A 188 -21.80 -18.43 29.60
N PRO A 189 -22.02 -19.19 30.71
CA PRO A 189 -22.60 -18.61 31.93
C PRO A 189 -21.67 -17.59 32.58
N VAL A 190 -20.35 -17.73 32.44
CA VAL A 190 -19.38 -16.77 32.98
C VAL A 190 -19.46 -15.45 32.21
N PHE A 191 -19.51 -15.48 30.88
CA PHE A 191 -19.67 -14.25 30.09
C PHE A 191 -21.03 -13.60 30.32
N GLU A 192 -22.11 -14.38 30.41
CA GLU A 192 -23.45 -13.86 30.72
C GLU A 192 -23.48 -13.16 32.09
N ARG A 193 -22.88 -13.77 33.11
CA ARG A 193 -22.82 -13.16 34.45
C ARG A 193 -22.01 -11.86 34.44
N ASN A 194 -20.88 -11.82 33.73
CA ASN A 194 -20.04 -10.62 33.63
C ASN A 194 -20.66 -9.54 32.73
N ALA A 195 -21.57 -9.90 31.83
CA ALA A 195 -22.28 -8.95 30.95
C ALA A 195 -23.08 -7.93 31.76
N ARG A 196 -23.52 -8.28 32.99
CA ARG A 196 -24.22 -7.37 33.91
C ARG A 196 -23.43 -6.08 34.18
N TRP A 197 -22.11 -6.15 34.09
CA TRP A 197 -21.21 -5.02 34.36
C TRP A 197 -20.95 -4.12 33.16
N SER A 198 -21.50 -4.42 31.98
CA SER A 198 -21.22 -3.65 30.77
C SER A 198 -21.89 -2.28 30.80
N THR A 199 -21.14 -1.24 30.43
CA THR A 199 -21.72 0.09 30.15
C THR A 199 -22.65 0.07 28.92
N LYS A 200 -22.45 -0.87 28.01
CA LYS A 200 -23.23 -1.00 26.76
C LYS A 200 -24.45 -1.90 26.99
N LYS A 201 -25.63 -1.44 26.55
CA LYS A 201 -26.89 -2.19 26.68
C LYS A 201 -26.92 -3.49 25.87
N HIS A 202 -26.36 -3.47 24.66
CA HIS A 202 -26.36 -4.63 23.77
C HIS A 202 -25.03 -5.35 23.87
N VAL A 203 -25.03 -6.46 24.62
CA VAL A 203 -23.89 -7.37 24.74
C VAL A 203 -24.05 -8.48 23.70
N PRO A 204 -23.06 -8.72 22.81
CA PRO A 204 -23.12 -9.81 21.85
C PRO A 204 -23.27 -11.17 22.53
N HIS A 205 -24.09 -12.03 21.95
CA HIS A 205 -24.33 -13.38 22.44
C HIS A 205 -23.07 -14.26 22.25
N PHE A 206 -22.84 -15.20 23.18
CA PHE A 206 -21.67 -16.11 23.12
C PHE A 206 -21.66 -17.03 21.89
N GLY A 207 -22.87 -17.35 21.39
CA GLY A 207 -23.10 -18.16 20.20
C GLY A 207 -23.08 -19.67 20.44
N SER A 208 -23.10 -20.42 19.35
CA SER A 208 -23.04 -21.89 19.32
C SER A 208 -21.86 -22.35 18.46
N LEU A 209 -21.69 -23.67 18.28
CA LEU A 209 -20.64 -24.25 17.43
C LEU A 209 -20.76 -23.81 15.96
N ASP A 210 -21.98 -23.51 15.51
CA ASP A 210 -22.30 -23.14 14.13
C ASP A 210 -22.28 -21.62 13.87
N SER A 211 -21.94 -20.82 14.89
CA SER A 211 -21.84 -19.36 14.73
C SER A 211 -20.84 -18.97 13.66
N SER A 212 -21.17 -17.92 12.90
CA SER A 212 -20.31 -17.43 11.82
C SER A 212 -19.03 -16.80 12.35
N PHE A 213 -18.03 -16.63 11.48
CA PHE A 213 -16.81 -15.92 11.83
C PHE A 213 -17.12 -14.49 12.30
N GLU A 214 -18.03 -13.77 11.63
CA GLU A 214 -18.36 -12.40 12.00
C GLU A 214 -19.03 -12.31 13.38
N GLU A 215 -19.91 -13.26 13.72
CA GLU A 215 -20.56 -13.30 15.03
C GLU A 215 -19.54 -13.52 16.15
N VAL A 216 -18.63 -14.49 15.94
CA VAL A 216 -17.57 -14.81 16.89
C VAL A 216 -16.57 -13.66 17.02
N ASP A 217 -16.19 -13.04 15.90
CA ASP A 217 -15.28 -11.88 15.90
C ASP A 217 -15.90 -10.67 16.58
N ASN A 218 -17.18 -10.39 16.35
CA ASN A 218 -17.91 -9.32 17.04
C ASN A 218 -17.99 -9.57 18.55
N PHE A 219 -18.30 -10.81 18.95
CA PHE A 219 -18.28 -11.21 20.36
C PHE A 219 -16.93 -10.92 21.00
N TYR A 220 -15.84 -11.44 20.44
CA TYR A 220 -14.52 -11.22 21.02
C TYR A 220 -14.11 -9.75 20.97
N SER A 221 -14.37 -9.05 19.87
CA SER A 221 -14.08 -7.62 19.74
C SER A 221 -14.78 -6.78 20.79
N PHE A 222 -16.03 -7.10 21.13
CA PHE A 222 -16.74 -6.47 22.23
C PHE A 222 -16.03 -6.71 23.56
N TRP A 223 -15.66 -7.95 23.87
CA TRP A 223 -15.06 -8.32 25.15
C TRP A 223 -13.59 -7.89 25.32
N TYR A 224 -12.82 -7.81 24.23
CA TYR A 224 -11.49 -7.20 24.24
C TYR A 224 -11.56 -5.69 24.49
N ASN A 225 -12.66 -5.06 24.07
CA ASN A 225 -12.96 -3.64 24.31
C ASN A 225 -14.05 -3.47 25.39
N PHE A 226 -14.11 -4.39 26.36
CA PHE A 226 -15.13 -4.39 27.39
C PHE A 226 -14.98 -3.14 28.25
N ASP A 227 -16.06 -2.36 28.33
CA ASP A 227 -16.15 -1.22 29.21
C ASP A 227 -17.15 -1.53 30.33
N SER A 228 -16.72 -1.30 31.56
CA SER A 228 -17.46 -1.68 32.75
C SER A 228 -17.87 -0.47 33.57
N TRP A 229 -19.14 -0.43 33.97
CA TRP A 229 -19.62 0.56 34.93
C TRP A 229 -19.21 0.24 36.37
N ARG A 230 -18.66 -0.96 36.63
CA ARG A 230 -18.25 -1.42 37.95
C ARG A 230 -17.25 -0.45 38.58
N GLU A 231 -17.51 -0.08 39.82
CA GLU A 231 -16.72 0.92 40.52
C GLU A 231 -16.59 0.56 42.01
N PHE A 232 -15.53 1.00 42.68
CA PHE A 232 -15.13 0.42 43.97
C PHE A 232 -15.14 1.43 45.12
N SER A 233 -15.91 2.53 45.00
CA SER A 233 -15.99 3.56 46.04
C SER A 233 -16.61 3.08 47.35
N TYR A 234 -17.40 1.99 47.33
CA TYR A 234 -17.90 1.38 48.56
C TYR A 234 -16.78 0.86 49.48
N LEU A 235 -15.63 0.48 48.90
CA LEU A 235 -14.44 -0.01 49.60
C LEU A 235 -13.44 1.11 49.92
N ASP A 236 -13.83 2.37 49.76
CA ASP A 236 -13.01 3.48 50.23
C ASP A 236 -12.88 3.38 51.76
N GLU A 237 -11.64 3.37 52.26
CA GLU A 237 -11.30 3.17 53.67
C GLU A 237 -11.65 4.42 54.50
N GLU A 238 -11.37 5.60 53.95
CA GLU A 238 -11.54 6.88 54.62
C GLU A 238 -12.69 7.68 54.00
N GLU A 239 -13.64 8.11 54.83
CA GLU A 239 -14.74 8.98 54.40
C GLU A 239 -14.26 10.43 54.33
N LYS A 240 -14.23 11.02 53.12
CA LYS A 240 -13.81 12.41 52.88
C LYS A 240 -14.58 13.47 53.70
N GLU A 241 -15.74 13.09 54.25
CA GLU A 241 -16.61 13.93 55.07
C GLU A 241 -16.11 14.04 56.51
N LYS A 242 -15.30 13.08 56.98
CA LYS A 242 -14.65 13.08 58.31
C LYS A 242 -13.38 13.95 58.37
N ALA A 243 -12.91 14.43 57.21
CA ALA A 243 -11.73 15.30 57.13
C ALA A 243 -11.97 16.66 57.81
N GLU A 244 -11.06 17.05 58.71
CA GLU A 244 -11.12 18.31 59.46
C GLU A 244 -10.70 19.51 58.61
N CYS A 245 -9.85 19.29 57.59
CA CYS A 245 -9.36 20.34 56.72
C CYS A 245 -9.40 20.01 55.23
N ARG A 246 -9.24 21.04 54.39
CA ARG A 246 -9.26 20.92 52.92
C ARG A 246 -8.14 20.03 52.39
N ASP A 247 -6.95 20.11 52.96
CA ASP A 247 -5.79 19.36 52.49
C ASP A 247 -5.90 17.87 52.86
N GLU A 248 -6.41 17.58 54.05
CA GLU A 248 -6.76 16.22 54.47
C GLU A 248 -7.84 15.61 53.56
N ARG A 249 -8.91 16.36 53.24
CA ARG A 249 -9.93 15.90 52.28
C ARG A 249 -9.33 15.59 50.91
N ARG A 250 -8.39 16.39 50.43
CA ARG A 250 -7.67 16.15 49.16
C ARG A 250 -6.79 14.92 49.24
N TRP A 251 -6.12 14.71 50.37
CA TRP A 251 -5.26 13.55 50.60
C TRP A 251 -6.08 12.24 50.66
N ILE A 252 -7.18 12.22 51.40
CA ILE A 252 -8.13 11.08 51.46
C ILE A 252 -8.66 10.74 50.06
N GLU A 253 -9.17 11.73 49.32
CA GLU A 253 -9.67 11.50 47.96
C GLU A 253 -8.57 10.98 47.02
N LYS A 254 -7.32 11.43 47.20
CA LYS A 254 -6.17 10.93 46.42
C LYS A 254 -5.88 9.46 46.74
N GLN A 255 -5.88 9.06 48.01
CA GLN A 255 -5.69 7.66 48.41
C GLN A 255 -6.82 6.77 47.93
N ASN A 256 -8.07 7.17 48.16
CA ASN A 256 -9.27 6.45 47.70
C ASN A 256 -9.26 6.29 46.18
N ARG A 257 -8.91 7.35 45.43
CA ARG A 257 -8.78 7.28 43.97
C ARG A 257 -7.70 6.28 43.54
N ALA A 258 -6.56 6.24 44.21
CA ALA A 258 -5.51 5.27 43.91
C ALA A 258 -5.97 3.83 44.19
N SER A 259 -6.64 3.61 45.32
CA SER A 259 -7.22 2.32 45.73
C SER A 259 -8.28 1.83 44.73
N ARG A 260 -9.21 2.70 44.32
CA ARG A 260 -10.20 2.40 43.27
C ARG A 260 -9.56 2.11 41.92
N ALA A 261 -8.55 2.88 41.52
CA ALA A 261 -7.84 2.66 40.26
C ALA A 261 -7.13 1.30 40.24
N GLN A 262 -6.54 0.89 41.36
CA GLN A 262 -5.93 -0.44 41.51
C GLN A 262 -6.97 -1.57 41.36
N ARG A 263 -8.10 -1.49 42.07
CA ARG A 263 -9.18 -2.50 41.95
C ARG A 263 -9.79 -2.55 40.55
N LYS A 264 -9.98 -1.40 39.90
CA LYS A 264 -10.41 -1.34 38.49
C LYS A 264 -9.40 -2.03 37.56
N LYS A 265 -8.11 -1.81 37.78
CA LYS A 265 -7.05 -2.47 37.01
C LYS A 265 -7.06 -3.99 37.20
N GLU A 266 -7.21 -4.46 38.44
CA GLU A 266 -7.30 -5.88 38.77
C GLU A 266 -8.54 -6.52 38.11
N GLU A 267 -9.69 -5.85 38.15
CA GLU A 267 -10.90 -6.32 37.50
C GLU A 267 -10.75 -6.39 35.97
N MET A 268 -10.20 -5.35 35.34
CA MET A 268 -9.94 -5.39 33.90
C MET A 268 -8.95 -6.47 33.52
N ASN A 269 -7.92 -6.71 34.34
CA ASN A 269 -6.99 -7.83 34.13
C ASN A 269 -7.68 -9.19 34.27
N ARG A 270 -8.63 -9.33 35.21
CA ARG A 270 -9.44 -10.55 35.38
C ARG A 270 -10.30 -10.81 34.14
N ILE A 271 -11.03 -9.81 33.65
CA ILE A 271 -11.81 -9.90 32.41
C ILE A 271 -10.90 -10.21 31.22
N ARG A 272 -9.75 -9.53 31.10
CA ARG A 272 -8.77 -9.78 30.04
C ARG A 272 -8.30 -11.24 30.04
N THR A 273 -8.04 -11.80 31.22
CA THR A 273 -7.63 -13.20 31.42
C THR A 273 -8.74 -14.17 31.03
N LEU A 274 -9.99 -13.87 31.39
CA LEU A 274 -11.17 -14.64 30.97
C LEU A 274 -11.27 -14.69 29.44
N VAL A 275 -11.17 -13.54 28.77
CA VAL A 275 -11.28 -13.42 27.31
C VAL A 275 -10.15 -14.16 26.61
N ASP A 276 -8.90 -13.99 27.05
CA ASP A 276 -7.76 -14.69 26.45
C ASP A 276 -7.84 -16.21 26.62
N THR A 277 -8.28 -16.65 27.80
CA THR A 277 -8.43 -18.08 28.09
C THR A 277 -9.49 -18.67 27.19
N ALA A 278 -10.66 -18.04 27.09
CA ALA A 278 -11.74 -18.45 26.19
C ALA A 278 -11.27 -18.48 24.73
N TYR A 279 -10.69 -17.39 24.22
CA TYR A 279 -10.22 -17.28 22.83
C TYR A 279 -9.19 -18.37 22.47
N SER A 280 -8.31 -18.71 23.42
CA SER A 280 -7.31 -19.77 23.22
C SER A 280 -7.90 -21.19 23.18
N CYS A 281 -9.06 -21.40 23.80
CA CYS A 281 -9.71 -22.70 23.90
C CYS A 281 -10.82 -22.90 22.87
N ASP A 282 -11.40 -21.81 22.34
CA ASP A 282 -12.57 -21.81 21.45
C ASP A 282 -12.37 -22.73 20.21
N PRO A 283 -13.21 -23.79 20.06
CA PRO A 283 -13.17 -24.69 18.92
C PRO A 283 -13.39 -24.00 17.57
N ARG A 284 -14.24 -22.96 17.52
CA ARG A 284 -14.59 -22.20 16.31
C ARG A 284 -13.39 -21.42 15.82
N ILE A 285 -12.70 -20.73 16.72
CA ILE A 285 -11.47 -19.99 16.40
C ILE A 285 -10.39 -20.93 15.83
N LYS A 286 -10.26 -22.15 16.37
CA LYS A 286 -9.34 -23.15 15.82
C LYS A 286 -9.74 -23.55 14.40
N LYS A 287 -11.02 -23.87 14.19
CA LYS A 287 -11.58 -24.19 12.87
C LYS A 287 -11.32 -23.07 11.85
N PHE A 288 -11.63 -21.82 12.19
CA PHE A 288 -11.39 -20.67 11.31
C PHE A 288 -9.91 -20.46 10.98
N LYS A 289 -9.00 -20.67 11.95
CA LYS A 289 -7.55 -20.58 11.70
C LYS A 289 -7.05 -21.69 10.78
N GLU A 290 -7.57 -22.91 10.94
CA GLU A 290 -7.23 -24.05 10.09
C GLU A 290 -7.76 -23.88 8.67
N GLU A 291 -9.02 -23.46 8.51
CA GLU A 291 -9.63 -23.14 7.22
C GLU A 291 -8.89 -22.02 6.49
N GLU A 292 -8.53 -20.95 7.21
CA GLU A 292 -7.79 -19.83 6.63
C GLU A 292 -6.37 -20.21 6.21
N LYS A 293 -5.71 -21.06 7.00
CA LYS A 293 -4.40 -21.62 6.65
C LYS A 293 -4.49 -22.52 5.43
N ALA A 294 -5.50 -23.40 5.36
CA ALA A 294 -5.75 -24.28 4.24
C ALA A 294 -6.07 -23.48 2.95
N ARG A 295 -6.88 -22.43 3.05
CA ARG A 295 -7.19 -21.51 1.95
C ARG A 295 -5.92 -20.87 1.40
N LYS A 296 -5.10 -20.26 2.26
CA LYS A 296 -3.82 -19.65 1.86
C LYS A 296 -2.84 -20.65 1.25
N GLU A 297 -2.78 -21.86 1.79
CA GLU A 297 -1.93 -22.92 1.24
C GLU A 297 -2.42 -23.38 -0.15
N SER A 298 -3.73 -23.55 -0.32
CA SER A 298 -4.33 -23.90 -1.60
C SER A 298 -4.12 -22.80 -2.66
N GLU A 299 -4.26 -21.53 -2.30
CA GLU A 299 -4.01 -20.40 -3.18
C GLU A 299 -2.53 -20.33 -3.60
N LYS A 300 -1.61 -20.54 -2.64
CA LYS A 300 -0.18 -20.60 -2.92
C LYS A 300 0.17 -21.77 -3.85
N LYS A 301 -0.43 -22.95 -3.63
CA LYS A 301 -0.29 -24.13 -4.49
C LYS A 301 -0.83 -23.86 -5.90
N ALA A 302 -2.04 -23.30 -6.01
CA ALA A 302 -2.66 -22.94 -7.28
C ALA A 302 -1.82 -21.91 -8.07
N LYS A 303 -1.31 -20.88 -7.39
CA LYS A 303 -0.42 -19.87 -8.00
C LYS A 303 0.92 -20.46 -8.45
N ALA A 304 1.49 -21.37 -7.67
CA ALA A 304 2.72 -22.08 -8.04
C ALA A 304 2.50 -22.99 -9.25
N GLU A 305 1.38 -23.71 -9.30
CA GLU A 305 1.01 -24.56 -10.43
C GLU A 305 0.71 -23.75 -11.69
N ALA A 306 -0.03 -22.65 -11.58
CA ALA A 306 -0.31 -21.73 -12.70
C ALA A 306 0.99 -21.16 -13.28
N LYS A 307 1.92 -20.73 -12.42
CA LYS A 307 3.24 -20.23 -12.86
C LYS A 307 4.08 -21.33 -13.51
N LYS A 308 4.01 -22.57 -13.00
CA LYS A 308 4.72 -23.71 -13.59
C LYS A 308 4.17 -24.02 -14.99
N LYS A 309 2.84 -24.08 -15.14
CA LYS A 309 2.17 -24.27 -16.44
C LYS A 309 2.51 -23.16 -17.43
N GLU A 310 2.50 -21.89 -17.00
CA GLU A 310 2.89 -20.76 -17.85
C GLU A 310 4.37 -20.83 -18.28
N GLN A 311 5.27 -21.28 -17.39
CA GLN A 311 6.69 -21.47 -17.72
C GLN A 311 6.89 -22.62 -18.70
N GLU A 312 6.22 -23.75 -18.49
CA GLU A 312 6.26 -24.91 -19.39
C GLU A 312 5.68 -24.55 -20.78
N GLU A 313 4.62 -23.76 -20.84
CA GLU A 313 4.04 -23.27 -22.10
C GLU A 313 4.96 -22.29 -22.82
N LYS A 314 5.58 -21.34 -22.12
CA LYS A 314 6.56 -20.41 -22.70
C LYS A 314 7.82 -21.12 -23.22
N GLU A 315 8.26 -22.16 -22.53
CA GLU A 315 9.40 -22.96 -22.97
C GLU A 315 9.03 -23.79 -24.22
N ARG A 316 7.85 -24.41 -24.23
CA ARG A 316 7.33 -25.11 -25.41
C ARG A 316 7.18 -24.16 -26.61
N ALA A 317 6.69 -22.95 -26.40
CA ALA A 317 6.57 -21.92 -27.44
C ALA A 317 7.94 -21.50 -27.99
N ARG A 318 8.95 -21.28 -27.13
CA ARG A 318 10.32 -20.97 -27.57
C ARG A 318 10.95 -22.12 -28.36
N GLN A 319 10.72 -23.36 -27.95
CA GLN A 319 11.21 -24.53 -28.68
C GLN A 319 10.58 -24.64 -30.06
N ALA A 320 9.26 -24.45 -30.16
CA ALA A 320 8.54 -24.42 -31.43
C ALA A 320 9.00 -23.27 -32.34
N GLU A 321 9.26 -22.07 -31.78
CA GLU A 321 9.78 -20.92 -32.53
C GLU A 321 11.19 -21.18 -33.07
N MET A 322 12.09 -21.75 -32.26
CA MET A 322 13.44 -22.12 -32.72
C MET A 322 13.41 -23.19 -33.81
N GLU A 323 12.53 -24.19 -33.69
CA GLU A 323 12.38 -25.23 -34.71
C GLU A 323 11.82 -24.66 -36.02
N ALA A 324 10.79 -23.80 -35.94
CA ALA A 324 10.23 -23.12 -37.11
C ALA A 324 11.25 -22.20 -37.80
N ALA A 325 12.06 -21.46 -37.03
CA ALA A 325 13.13 -20.62 -37.57
C ALA A 325 14.23 -21.44 -38.26
N ARG A 326 14.59 -22.61 -37.70
CA ARG A 326 15.55 -23.53 -38.34
C ARG A 326 15.02 -24.04 -39.67
N LEU A 327 13.76 -24.48 -39.70
CA LEU A 327 13.11 -24.99 -40.91
C LEU A 327 12.99 -23.91 -42.00
N ALA A 328 12.65 -22.67 -41.61
CA ALA A 328 12.58 -21.54 -42.53
C ALA A 328 13.95 -21.21 -43.16
N ARG A 329 15.01 -21.21 -42.35
CA ARG A 329 16.38 -20.96 -42.82
C ARG A 329 16.87 -22.06 -43.77
N GLU A 330 16.57 -23.32 -43.47
CA GLU A 330 16.92 -24.45 -44.33
C GLU A 330 16.22 -24.34 -45.70
N LYS A 331 14.93 -23.97 -45.70
CA LYS A 331 14.17 -23.73 -46.93
C LYS A 331 14.72 -22.56 -47.74
N GLU A 332 15.04 -21.43 -47.10
CA GLU A 332 15.63 -20.27 -47.77
C GLU A 332 17.01 -20.59 -48.37
N GLU A 333 17.85 -21.36 -47.67
CA GLU A 333 19.15 -21.79 -48.19
C GLU A 333 19.01 -22.71 -49.41
N GLU A 334 18.02 -23.60 -49.40
CA GLU A 334 17.75 -24.50 -50.52
C GLU A 334 17.18 -23.74 -51.74
N GLU A 335 16.26 -22.81 -51.53
CA GLU A 335 15.75 -21.92 -52.58
C GLU A 335 16.87 -21.04 -53.16
N ALA A 336 17.74 -20.48 -52.32
CA ALA A 336 18.89 -19.68 -52.76
C ALA A 336 19.90 -20.51 -53.59
N LYS A 337 20.16 -21.77 -53.19
CA LYS A 337 20.99 -22.70 -53.97
C LYS A 337 20.38 -22.98 -55.33
N GLN A 338 19.07 -23.23 -55.41
CA GLN A 338 18.37 -23.47 -56.67
C GLN A 338 18.40 -22.22 -57.57
N ALA A 339 18.12 -21.04 -57.03
CA ALA A 339 18.17 -19.77 -57.76
C ALA A 339 19.58 -19.48 -58.30
N ALA A 340 20.63 -19.70 -57.49
CA ALA A 340 22.01 -19.51 -57.92
C ALA A 340 22.42 -20.46 -59.06
N GLN A 341 21.96 -21.71 -59.01
CA GLN A 341 22.18 -22.68 -60.10
C GLN A 341 21.47 -22.27 -61.39
N GLN A 342 20.22 -21.78 -61.30
CA GLN A 342 19.48 -21.29 -62.46
C GLN A 342 20.16 -20.06 -63.08
N ALA A 343 20.53 -19.07 -62.25
CA ALA A 343 21.23 -17.87 -62.72
C ALA A 343 22.58 -18.19 -63.39
N LYS A 344 23.31 -19.22 -62.92
CA LYS A 344 24.54 -19.68 -63.57
C LYS A 344 24.28 -20.26 -64.95
N LYS A 345 23.23 -21.10 -65.09
CA LYS A 345 22.83 -21.68 -66.39
C LYS A 345 22.42 -20.59 -67.38
N GLU A 346 21.65 -19.61 -66.93
CA GLU A 346 21.20 -18.50 -67.79
C GLU A 346 22.36 -17.62 -68.26
N LYS A 347 23.27 -17.24 -67.35
CA LYS A 347 24.49 -16.47 -67.72
C LYS A 347 25.36 -17.21 -68.74
N GLU A 348 25.47 -18.53 -68.62
CA GLU A 348 26.22 -19.33 -69.60
C GLU A 348 25.51 -19.37 -70.97
N ALA A 349 24.19 -19.48 -71.00
CA ALA A 349 23.39 -19.42 -72.22
C ALA A 349 23.50 -18.05 -72.92
N GLN A 350 23.39 -16.96 -72.17
CA GLN A 350 23.55 -15.59 -72.69
C GLN A 350 24.94 -15.36 -73.29
N LYS A 351 26.01 -15.81 -72.62
CA LYS A 351 27.38 -15.73 -73.17
C LYS A 351 27.53 -16.49 -74.48
N LYS A 352 26.93 -17.68 -74.58
CA LYS A 352 26.93 -18.48 -75.82
C LYS A 352 26.17 -17.77 -76.94
N ALA A 353 25.03 -17.15 -76.64
CA ALA A 353 24.23 -16.40 -77.60
C ALA A 353 24.96 -15.15 -78.11
N ILE A 354 25.54 -14.33 -77.21
CA ILE A 354 26.32 -13.13 -77.59
C ILE A 354 27.51 -13.52 -78.46
N LYS A 355 28.22 -14.61 -78.15
CA LYS A 355 29.35 -15.10 -78.97
C LYS A 355 28.90 -15.46 -80.39
N LYS A 356 27.73 -16.08 -80.56
CA LYS A 356 27.17 -16.41 -81.89
C LYS A 356 26.84 -15.15 -82.70
N GLU A 357 26.20 -14.16 -82.08
CA GLU A 357 25.80 -12.93 -82.78
C GLU A 357 27.00 -12.03 -83.13
N ARG A 358 28.02 -11.93 -82.26
CA ARG A 358 29.29 -11.25 -82.60
C ARG A 358 29.96 -11.90 -83.81
N GLN A 359 29.98 -13.24 -83.85
CA GLN A 359 30.56 -13.97 -84.99
C GLN A 359 29.77 -13.73 -86.28
N LYS A 360 28.44 -13.68 -86.20
CA LYS A 360 27.55 -13.38 -87.33
C LYS A 360 27.79 -11.96 -87.87
N LEU A 361 27.95 -10.97 -86.99
CA LEU A 361 28.27 -9.59 -87.36
C LEU A 361 29.60 -9.51 -88.13
N ARG A 362 30.67 -10.07 -87.57
CA ARG A 362 32.00 -10.12 -88.21
C ARG A 362 31.96 -10.79 -89.59
N THR A 363 31.24 -11.91 -89.70
CA THR A 363 31.15 -12.67 -90.95
C THR A 363 30.39 -11.90 -92.02
N THR A 364 29.29 -11.23 -91.65
CA THR A 364 28.46 -10.44 -92.56
C THR A 364 29.24 -9.25 -93.10
N CYS A 365 29.92 -8.48 -92.23
CA CYS A 365 30.75 -7.36 -92.65
C CYS A 365 31.93 -7.78 -93.55
N LYS A 366 32.58 -8.91 -93.24
CA LYS A 366 33.68 -9.44 -94.06
C LYS A 366 33.22 -9.86 -95.46
N ASN A 367 32.07 -10.53 -95.57
CA ASN A 367 31.54 -11.00 -96.86
C ASN A 367 31.13 -9.84 -97.78
N CYS A 368 30.74 -8.70 -97.22
CA CYS A 368 30.36 -7.49 -97.97
C CYS A 368 31.53 -6.51 -98.18
N ASN A 369 32.79 -6.98 -98.04
CA ASN A 369 34.01 -6.17 -98.12
C ASN A 369 33.97 -4.91 -97.24
N TYR A 370 33.41 -5.03 -96.03
CA TYR A 370 33.22 -3.94 -95.06
C TYR A 370 32.45 -2.73 -95.61
N PHE A 371 31.63 -2.94 -96.66
CA PHE A 371 30.77 -1.93 -97.27
C PHE A 371 31.51 -0.67 -97.78
N VAL A 372 32.81 -0.78 -98.04
CA VAL A 372 33.70 0.31 -98.50
C VAL A 372 34.54 -0.13 -99.69
N ASP A 373 34.96 0.83 -100.51
CA ASP A 373 35.78 0.59 -101.71
C ASP A 373 37.22 1.14 -101.54
N SER A 374 37.56 1.69 -100.36
CA SER A 374 38.87 2.25 -100.00
C SER A 374 39.51 1.48 -98.84
N ASP A 375 40.79 1.13 -98.98
CA ASP A 375 41.55 0.36 -97.98
C ASP A 375 41.64 1.08 -96.61
N ALA A 376 41.75 2.41 -96.61
CA ALA A 376 41.81 3.20 -95.38
C ALA A 376 40.47 3.22 -94.63
N GLU A 377 39.34 3.22 -95.35
CA GLU A 377 38.00 3.15 -94.75
C GLU A 377 37.68 1.75 -94.24
N SER A 378 38.26 0.72 -94.86
CA SER A 378 38.08 -0.69 -94.47
C SER A 378 38.68 -0.96 -93.09
N VAL A 379 39.86 -0.41 -92.81
CA VAL A 379 40.50 -0.50 -91.50
C VAL A 379 39.64 0.16 -90.41
N LYS A 380 39.12 1.36 -90.67
CA LYS A 380 38.24 2.06 -89.73
C LYS A 380 36.94 1.28 -89.46
N MET A 381 36.33 0.73 -90.52
CA MET A 381 35.11 -0.07 -90.38
C MET A 381 35.36 -1.37 -89.60
N MET A 382 36.53 -2.00 -89.75
CA MET A 382 36.92 -3.16 -88.93
C MET A 382 37.01 -2.80 -87.44
N GLU A 383 37.63 -1.68 -87.09
CA GLU A 383 37.71 -1.20 -85.70
C GLU A 383 36.31 -0.90 -85.13
N ASP A 384 35.46 -0.27 -85.93
CA ASP A 384 34.08 0.04 -85.57
C ASP A 384 33.24 -1.22 -85.35
N VAL A 385 33.39 -2.25 -86.19
CA VAL A 385 32.70 -3.55 -86.02
C VAL A 385 33.17 -4.28 -84.76
N GLU A 386 34.46 -4.25 -84.43
CA GLU A 386 34.96 -4.85 -83.18
C GLU A 386 34.46 -4.08 -81.95
N LYS A 387 34.41 -2.74 -82.04
CA LYS A 387 33.83 -1.90 -80.99
C LYS A 387 32.36 -2.19 -80.75
N LEU A 388 31.58 -2.41 -81.82
CA LEU A 388 30.19 -2.84 -81.71
C LEU A 388 30.06 -4.24 -81.12
N CYS A 389 30.93 -5.18 -81.54
CA CYS A 389 30.96 -6.51 -80.95
C CYS A 389 31.14 -6.42 -79.43
N ASP A 390 32.06 -5.60 -78.96
CA ASP A 390 32.36 -5.51 -77.53
C ASP A 390 31.32 -4.78 -76.70
N ARG A 391 30.65 -3.77 -77.27
CA ARG A 391 29.73 -2.91 -76.53
C ARG A 391 28.25 -3.27 -76.65
N LEU A 392 27.82 -3.90 -77.74
CA LEU A 392 26.41 -4.22 -77.91
C LEU A 392 26.00 -5.45 -77.11
N GLU A 393 24.81 -5.37 -76.51
CA GLU A 393 24.14 -6.47 -75.84
C GLU A 393 23.49 -7.42 -76.86
N LEU A 394 23.06 -8.59 -76.39
CA LEU A 394 22.52 -9.65 -77.24
C LEU A 394 21.41 -9.15 -78.19
N ILE A 395 20.44 -8.39 -77.66
CA ILE A 395 19.29 -7.91 -78.43
C ILE A 395 19.75 -6.92 -79.51
N SER A 396 20.60 -5.95 -79.15
CA SER A 396 21.13 -4.98 -80.11
C SER A 396 21.99 -5.61 -81.20
N LEU A 397 22.78 -6.65 -80.86
CA LEU A 397 23.53 -7.43 -81.84
C LEU A 397 22.62 -8.19 -82.81
N GLN A 398 21.53 -8.79 -82.30
CA GLN A 398 20.54 -9.48 -83.12
C GLN A 398 19.87 -8.51 -84.10
N THR A 399 19.35 -7.39 -83.59
CA THR A 399 18.71 -6.36 -84.41
C THR A 399 19.65 -5.82 -85.49
N LEU A 400 20.91 -5.55 -85.13
CA LEU A 400 21.91 -5.09 -86.10
C LEU A 400 22.19 -6.17 -87.17
N ASN A 401 22.38 -7.42 -86.76
CA ASN A 401 22.60 -8.53 -87.71
C ASN A 401 21.42 -8.77 -88.63
N GLU A 402 20.19 -8.58 -88.17
CA GLU A 402 18.99 -8.68 -88.99
C GLU A 402 18.91 -7.55 -90.02
N LEU A 403 19.17 -6.30 -89.60
CA LEU A 403 19.22 -5.15 -90.50
C LEU A 403 20.29 -5.30 -91.58
N LEU A 404 21.47 -5.82 -91.23
CA LEU A 404 22.56 -6.08 -92.18
C LEU A 404 22.27 -7.24 -93.14
N ALA A 405 21.38 -8.16 -92.78
CA ALA A 405 21.01 -9.27 -93.64
C ALA A 405 19.99 -8.87 -94.72
N SER A 406 19.18 -7.83 -94.47
CA SER A 406 18.11 -7.38 -95.38
C SER A 406 18.39 -6.06 -96.10
N GLY A 407 19.40 -5.29 -95.66
CA GLY A 407 19.70 -3.97 -96.21
C GLY A 407 20.59 -3.99 -97.46
N SER A 408 20.53 -2.94 -98.27
CA SER A 408 21.49 -2.68 -99.34
C SER A 408 22.90 -2.40 -98.79
N LYS A 409 23.93 -2.36 -99.66
CA LYS A 409 25.32 -2.04 -99.25
C LYS A 409 25.41 -0.69 -98.52
N GLU A 410 24.66 0.30 -99.00
CA GLU A 410 24.61 1.66 -98.45
C GLU A 410 23.79 1.73 -97.15
N GLU A 411 22.66 1.04 -97.09
CA GLU A 411 21.82 0.96 -95.89
C GLU A 411 22.53 0.24 -94.74
N SER A 412 23.24 -0.84 -95.05
CA SER A 412 24.04 -1.62 -94.10
C SER A 412 25.20 -0.80 -93.53
N ARG A 413 25.88 -0.02 -94.39
CA ARG A 413 26.92 0.92 -93.95
C ARG A 413 26.35 1.99 -93.02
N ALA A 414 25.24 2.61 -93.39
CA ALA A 414 24.57 3.62 -92.57
C ALA A 414 24.10 3.05 -91.23
N ALA A 415 23.64 1.79 -91.18
CA ALA A 415 23.24 1.12 -89.96
C ALA A 415 24.43 0.90 -89.00
N ILE A 416 25.59 0.49 -89.51
CA ILE A 416 26.81 0.34 -88.69
C ILE A 416 27.28 1.70 -88.18
N GLU A 417 27.39 2.70 -89.06
CA GLU A 417 27.82 4.05 -88.66
C GLU A 417 26.90 4.67 -87.61
N LYS A 418 25.58 4.50 -87.74
CA LYS A 418 24.59 4.93 -86.75
C LYS A 418 24.81 4.23 -85.40
N GLN A 419 25.01 2.91 -85.41
CA GLN A 419 25.20 2.16 -84.17
C GLN A 419 26.54 2.51 -83.49
N VAL A 420 27.58 2.78 -84.28
CA VAL A 420 28.88 3.25 -83.79
C VAL A 420 28.76 4.63 -83.16
N GLN A 421 28.03 5.55 -83.79
CA GLN A 421 27.75 6.87 -83.22
C GLN A 421 27.00 6.77 -81.89
N GLU A 422 26.02 5.88 -81.80
CA GLU A 422 25.27 5.64 -80.56
C GLU A 422 26.16 5.06 -79.45
N VAL A 423 26.99 4.05 -79.77
CA VAL A 423 27.98 3.49 -78.83
C VAL A 423 29.00 4.54 -78.40
N ASN A 424 29.43 5.42 -79.30
CA ASN A 424 30.32 6.54 -78.98
C ASN A 424 29.66 7.56 -78.06
N ALA A 425 28.39 7.90 -78.31
CA ALA A 425 27.63 8.79 -77.44
C ALA A 425 27.43 8.16 -76.04
N GLN A 426 27.16 6.86 -75.98
CA GLN A 426 27.04 6.12 -74.72
C GLN A 426 28.37 6.10 -73.95
N LEU A 427 29.48 5.83 -74.62
CA LEU A 427 30.83 5.89 -74.05
C LEU A 427 31.16 7.26 -73.46
N GLN A 428 30.77 8.35 -74.14
CA GLN A 428 30.96 9.70 -73.62
C GLN A 428 30.10 9.95 -72.39
N ARG A 429 28.82 9.52 -72.39
CA ARG A 429 27.95 9.62 -71.20
C ARG A 429 28.48 8.81 -70.02
N GLU A 430 29.00 7.60 -70.25
CA GLU A 430 29.64 6.77 -69.21
C GLU A 430 30.86 7.47 -68.62
N ARG A 431 31.75 8.02 -69.48
CA ARG A 431 32.92 8.80 -69.03
C ARG A 431 32.52 10.05 -68.26
N GLU A 432 31.53 10.79 -68.73
CA GLU A 432 31.00 11.96 -68.04
C GLU A 432 30.38 11.58 -66.69
N ALA A 433 29.66 10.45 -66.60
CA ALA A 433 29.07 9.94 -65.37
C ALA A 433 30.13 9.44 -64.38
N GLU A 434 31.18 8.75 -64.85
CA GLU A 434 32.32 8.35 -64.03
C GLU A 434 33.11 9.57 -63.53
N VAL A 435 33.38 10.56 -64.38
CA VAL A 435 34.01 11.83 -63.99
C VAL A 435 33.13 12.57 -62.98
N LYS A 436 31.81 12.59 -63.17
CA LYS A 436 30.85 13.21 -62.25
C LYS A 436 30.77 12.44 -60.91
N THR A 437 30.86 11.12 -60.94
CA THR A 437 30.89 10.27 -59.73
C THR A 437 32.23 10.40 -58.99
N GLN A 438 33.36 10.52 -59.70
CA GLN A 438 34.67 10.80 -59.12
C GLN A 438 34.77 12.25 -58.60
N GLN A 439 34.15 13.22 -59.28
CA GLN A 439 34.04 14.60 -58.79
C GLN A 439 33.11 14.68 -57.57
N ALA A 440 32.02 13.91 -57.52
CA ALA A 440 31.15 13.76 -56.36
C ALA A 440 31.88 13.07 -55.19
N ALA A 441 32.71 12.06 -55.46
CA ALA A 441 33.56 11.44 -54.45
C ALA A 441 34.65 12.40 -53.93
N ARG A 442 35.27 13.20 -54.81
CA ARG A 442 36.25 14.24 -54.42
C ARG A 442 35.62 15.44 -53.69
N SER A 443 34.39 15.81 -54.00
CA SER A 443 33.63 16.81 -53.25
C SER A 443 33.02 16.26 -51.94
N SER A 444 32.87 14.93 -51.85
CA SER A 444 32.58 14.22 -50.60
C SER A 444 33.82 13.96 -49.72
N GLU A 445 35.04 14.06 -50.25
CA GLU A 445 36.29 14.01 -49.47
C GLU A 445 36.81 15.39 -49.04
N ASN A 446 36.32 16.49 -49.62
CA ASN A 446 36.64 17.86 -49.17
C ASN A 446 35.49 18.58 -48.43
N THR A 447 34.49 17.82 -47.98
CA THR A 447 33.51 18.23 -46.96
C THR A 447 33.48 17.30 -45.75
N ASN A 448 34.49 16.43 -45.60
CA ASN A 448 34.65 15.57 -44.42
C ASN A 448 35.96 15.79 -43.67
N ALA A 449 36.43 17.04 -43.67
CA ALA A 449 37.26 17.60 -42.61
C ALA A 449 36.38 18.51 -41.75
N GLY A 450 35.86 17.96 -40.65
CA GLY A 450 35.19 18.73 -39.61
C GLY A 450 33.68 18.53 -39.52
N SER A 451 33.26 17.41 -38.95
CA SER A 451 32.02 17.29 -38.16
C SER A 451 32.04 16.00 -37.34
N GLY A 452 33.03 15.89 -36.46
CA GLY A 452 32.96 15.01 -35.31
C GLY A 452 31.81 15.47 -34.43
N VAL A 453 30.63 14.89 -34.62
CA VAL A 453 29.51 15.00 -33.70
C VAL A 453 29.91 14.29 -32.41
N SER A 454 30.56 15.04 -31.51
CA SER A 454 30.75 14.71 -30.10
C SER A 454 29.40 14.74 -29.39
N LYS A 455 28.52 13.79 -29.71
CA LYS A 455 27.21 13.66 -29.04
C LYS A 455 27.39 13.14 -27.61
N GLY A 456 27.41 14.08 -26.68
CA GLY A 456 26.42 14.04 -25.62
C GLY A 456 26.92 14.03 -24.18
N TRP A 457 28.21 14.03 -23.88
CA TRP A 457 28.66 14.12 -22.48
C TRP A 457 28.56 15.57 -21.98
N ASN A 458 27.50 15.88 -21.23
CA ASN A 458 27.36 17.18 -20.58
C ASN A 458 28.20 17.22 -19.29
N GLU A 459 28.38 18.42 -18.73
CA GLU A 459 29.20 18.64 -17.53
C GLU A 459 28.66 17.85 -16.31
N GLU A 460 27.33 17.74 -16.20
CA GLU A 460 26.66 16.95 -15.16
C GLU A 460 26.99 15.46 -15.27
N ASP A 461 26.95 14.88 -16.47
CA ASP A 461 27.31 13.49 -16.74
C ASP A 461 28.78 13.23 -16.41
N LEU A 462 29.68 14.20 -16.67
CA LEU A 462 31.10 14.09 -16.35
C LEU A 462 31.33 14.07 -14.83
N GLN A 463 30.69 14.98 -14.09
CA GLN A 463 30.75 15.01 -12.62
C GLN A 463 30.17 13.73 -12.00
N LEU A 464 29.05 13.25 -12.55
CA LEU A 464 28.40 12.02 -12.12
C LEU A 464 29.26 10.79 -12.40
N LEU A 465 29.94 10.73 -13.53
CA LEU A 465 30.92 9.69 -13.86
C LEU A 465 32.08 9.68 -12.88
N ILE A 466 32.68 10.84 -12.59
CA ILE A 466 33.80 10.97 -11.64
C ILE A 466 33.36 10.51 -10.24
N LYS A 467 32.19 10.96 -9.77
CA LYS A 467 31.61 10.55 -8.48
C LYS A 467 31.35 9.03 -8.44
N ALA A 468 30.78 8.47 -9.50
CA ALA A 468 30.48 7.05 -9.58
C ALA A 468 31.74 6.17 -9.62
N VAL A 469 32.78 6.60 -10.32
CA VAL A 469 34.08 5.90 -10.40
C VAL A 469 34.75 5.81 -9.01
N ASN A 470 34.61 6.85 -8.18
CA ASN A 470 35.10 6.88 -6.79
C ASN A 470 34.21 6.08 -5.83
N LEU A 471 32.89 6.14 -6.02
CA LEU A 471 31.92 5.42 -5.18
C LEU A 471 31.99 3.90 -5.38
N PHE A 472 32.42 3.45 -6.57
CA PHE A 472 32.56 2.04 -6.94
C PHE A 472 34.02 1.73 -7.34
N PRO A 473 34.91 1.45 -6.36
CA PRO A 473 36.32 1.16 -6.61
C PRO A 473 36.53 -0.15 -7.40
N ALA A 474 37.74 -0.33 -7.95
CA ALA A 474 38.09 -1.48 -8.78
C ALA A 474 38.01 -2.80 -8.01
N GLY A 475 37.38 -3.84 -8.59
CA GLY A 475 37.29 -5.15 -7.94
C GLY A 475 36.57 -6.25 -8.73
N THR A 476 35.69 -5.92 -9.69
CA THR A 476 35.02 -6.92 -10.54
C THR A 476 34.73 -6.40 -11.96
N ASN A 477 34.61 -7.32 -12.94
CA ASN A 477 34.30 -6.98 -14.35
C ASN A 477 32.94 -6.27 -14.54
N ALA A 478 32.01 -6.45 -13.61
CA ALA A 478 30.68 -5.82 -13.63
C ALA A 478 30.70 -4.34 -13.19
N ARG A 479 31.85 -3.79 -12.78
CA ARG A 479 31.99 -2.40 -12.31
C ARG A 479 31.41 -1.37 -13.28
N TRP A 480 31.67 -1.54 -14.58
CA TRP A 480 31.24 -0.56 -15.58
C TRP A 480 29.73 -0.60 -15.84
N GLU A 481 29.09 -1.76 -15.63
CA GLU A 481 27.64 -1.87 -15.65
C GLU A 481 26.99 -1.19 -14.45
N VAL A 482 27.58 -1.34 -13.26
CA VAL A 482 27.11 -0.67 -12.04
C VAL A 482 27.22 0.85 -12.19
N ILE A 483 28.35 1.36 -12.71
CA ILE A 483 28.55 2.78 -12.95
C ILE A 483 27.57 3.30 -14.02
N ALA A 484 27.38 2.57 -15.12
CA ALA A 484 26.40 2.96 -16.16
C ALA A 484 24.97 3.03 -15.63
N ASN A 485 24.53 2.05 -14.82
CA ASN A 485 23.21 2.07 -14.20
C ASN A 485 23.05 3.22 -13.21
N TYR A 486 24.06 3.46 -12.37
CA TYR A 486 24.07 4.59 -11.44
C TYR A 486 23.97 5.93 -12.18
N MET A 487 24.72 6.09 -13.27
CA MET A 487 24.67 7.28 -14.12
C MET A 487 23.30 7.45 -14.79
N ASN A 488 22.72 6.40 -15.35
CA ASN A 488 21.40 6.48 -15.99
C ASN A 488 20.26 6.78 -15.02
N LEU A 489 20.44 6.45 -13.73
CA LEU A 489 19.45 6.73 -12.69
C LEU A 489 19.53 8.16 -12.16
N HIS A 490 20.72 8.78 -12.21
CA HIS A 490 20.97 10.09 -11.60
C HIS A 490 21.31 11.18 -12.62
N SER A 491 21.36 10.84 -13.91
CA SER A 491 21.55 11.81 -14.99
C SER A 491 20.21 12.42 -15.41
N GLY A 492 20.16 13.75 -15.47
CA GLY A 492 19.05 14.51 -16.05
C GLY A 492 19.11 14.63 -17.57
N SER A 493 20.15 14.09 -18.24
CA SER A 493 20.38 14.32 -19.67
C SER A 493 19.44 13.52 -20.59
N GLY A 494 18.70 12.55 -20.05
CA GLY A 494 17.82 11.66 -20.81
C GLY A 494 18.55 10.68 -21.75
N ILE A 495 19.88 10.73 -21.82
CA ILE A 495 20.70 9.87 -22.67
C ILE A 495 21.13 8.63 -21.89
N LYS A 496 20.66 7.46 -22.30
CA LYS A 496 21.09 6.18 -21.71
C LYS A 496 22.53 5.84 -22.10
N ARG A 497 23.40 5.70 -21.09
CA ARG A 497 24.80 5.28 -21.21
C ARG A 497 24.94 3.78 -21.02
N THR A 498 25.71 3.13 -21.88
CA THR A 498 26.08 1.73 -21.73
C THR A 498 27.39 1.57 -20.96
N ALA A 499 27.67 0.37 -20.44
CA ALA A 499 28.95 0.07 -19.79
C ALA A 499 30.15 0.35 -20.71
N LYS A 500 29.98 0.19 -22.03
CA LYS A 500 30.99 0.47 -23.07
C LYS A 500 31.23 1.97 -23.24
N ASP A 501 30.21 2.81 -23.14
CA ASP A 501 30.36 4.27 -23.21
C ASP A 501 31.08 4.81 -21.98
N VAL A 502 30.71 4.30 -20.80
CA VAL A 502 31.27 4.68 -19.50
C VAL A 502 32.74 4.30 -19.41
N ILE A 503 33.10 3.06 -19.75
CA ILE A 503 34.51 2.62 -19.72
C ILE A 503 35.37 3.40 -20.72
N ASN A 504 34.86 3.67 -21.93
CA ASN A 504 35.57 4.42 -22.94
C ASN A 504 35.81 5.86 -22.47
N LYS A 505 34.77 6.53 -21.94
CA LYS A 505 34.91 7.90 -21.43
C LYS A 505 35.82 7.98 -20.20
N ALA A 506 35.71 7.02 -19.27
CA ALA A 506 36.59 6.95 -18.10
C ALA A 506 38.06 6.73 -18.49
N LYS A 507 38.34 5.85 -19.49
CA LYS A 507 39.69 5.66 -20.03
C LYS A 507 40.21 6.91 -20.75
N THR A 508 39.35 7.62 -21.49
CA THR A 508 39.72 8.89 -22.12
C THR A 508 40.05 9.96 -21.08
N LEU A 509 39.26 10.07 -20.02
CA LEU A 509 39.56 10.98 -18.90
C LEU A 509 40.83 10.56 -18.16
N GLN A 510 41.11 9.26 -18.03
CA GLN A 510 42.34 8.76 -17.41
C GLN A 510 43.60 9.09 -18.22
N LYS A 511 43.51 9.18 -19.55
CA LYS A 511 44.60 9.55 -20.47
C LYS A 511 44.94 11.05 -20.49
N LEU A 512 44.13 11.92 -19.87
CA LEU A 512 44.45 13.34 -19.72
C LEU A 512 45.51 13.53 -18.61
N ASP A 513 46.44 14.45 -18.86
CA ASP A 513 47.56 14.80 -17.95
C ASP A 513 47.03 15.15 -16.54
N PRO A 514 47.67 14.74 -15.43
CA PRO A 514 47.17 14.98 -14.07
C PRO A 514 46.85 16.46 -13.78
N HIS A 515 47.65 17.38 -14.33
CA HIS A 515 47.46 18.83 -14.16
C HIS A 515 46.19 19.34 -14.87
N GLN A 516 45.79 18.71 -15.98
CA GLN A 516 44.58 19.07 -16.73
C GLN A 516 43.31 18.54 -16.04
N LYS A 517 43.41 17.42 -15.29
CA LYS A 517 42.31 16.89 -14.48
C LYS A 517 41.96 17.82 -13.31
N GLU A 518 42.96 18.43 -12.69
CA GLU A 518 42.78 19.40 -11.61
C GLU A 518 42.15 20.71 -12.11
N ASP A 519 42.59 21.21 -13.27
CA ASP A 519 42.04 22.43 -13.87
C ASP A 519 40.58 22.30 -14.31
N VAL A 520 40.19 21.13 -14.82
CA VAL A 520 38.79 20.83 -15.17
C VAL A 520 37.91 20.74 -13.92
N ASN A 521 38.38 20.08 -12.86
CA ASN A 521 37.68 20.02 -11.57
C ASN A 521 37.56 21.41 -10.92
N LYS A 522 38.60 22.25 -11.01
CA LYS A 522 38.62 23.59 -10.44
C LYS A 522 37.69 24.55 -11.19
N LYS A 523 37.66 24.50 -12.52
CA LYS A 523 36.75 25.32 -13.35
C LYS A 523 35.28 24.90 -13.19
N ALA A 524 35.01 23.61 -13.01
CA ALA A 524 33.67 23.11 -12.71
C ALA A 524 33.17 23.55 -11.33
N PHE A 525 34.04 23.57 -10.32
CA PHE A 525 33.72 23.99 -8.95
C PHE A 525 33.48 25.52 -8.84
N GLU A 526 34.28 26.33 -9.52
CA GLU A 526 34.12 27.79 -9.58
C GLU A 526 32.79 28.21 -10.22
N LYS A 527 32.33 27.49 -11.26
CA LYS A 527 31.08 27.79 -11.94
C LYS A 527 29.85 27.47 -11.08
N PHE A 528 29.89 26.36 -10.33
CA PHE A 528 28.83 25.98 -9.38
C PHE A 528 28.68 26.99 -8.23
N LYS A 529 29.78 27.56 -7.74
CA LYS A 529 29.76 28.58 -6.67
C LYS A 529 29.18 29.91 -7.14
N LYS A 530 29.31 30.23 -8.44
CA LYS A 530 28.84 31.48 -9.04
C LYS A 530 27.33 31.49 -9.34
N GLU A 531 26.73 30.32 -9.60
CA GLU A 531 25.30 30.19 -9.92
C GLU A 531 24.39 30.08 -8.68
N HIS A 532 24.94 29.81 -7.48
CA HIS A 532 24.16 29.63 -6.25
C HIS A 532 24.35 30.72 -5.17
N SER A 533 24.97 31.85 -5.51
CA SER A 533 25.19 32.95 -4.56
C SER A 533 24.73 34.30 -5.12
N ALA A 534 23.42 34.47 -5.32
CA ALA A 534 22.82 35.79 -5.55
C ALA A 534 21.30 35.83 -5.26
N VAL A 535 20.90 36.18 -4.02
CA VAL A 535 19.68 36.98 -3.71
C VAL A 535 19.93 37.78 -2.41
N PRO A 536 19.78 39.13 -2.38
CA PRO A 536 19.81 39.95 -1.17
C PRO A 536 18.43 40.09 -0.48
N PRO A 537 18.35 40.57 0.78
CA PRO A 537 17.13 40.56 1.58
C PRO A 537 16.24 41.78 1.31
N THR A 538 14.92 41.57 1.19
CA THR A 538 13.91 42.64 1.21
C THR A 538 12.93 42.41 2.35
N VAL A 539 12.87 43.42 3.22
CA VAL A 539 11.87 43.66 4.27
C VAL A 539 10.51 43.93 3.66
N ASP A 540 9.44 43.34 4.20
CA ASP A 540 8.24 44.11 4.55
C ASP A 540 7.34 43.43 5.60
N ASN A 541 6.67 44.28 6.38
CA ASN A 541 5.90 43.99 7.58
C ASN A 541 4.42 43.68 7.29
N ALA A 542 3.80 42.78 8.04
CA ALA A 542 2.42 42.92 8.53
C ALA A 542 2.10 41.91 9.65
N VAL A 543 1.65 42.43 10.79
CA VAL A 543 1.10 41.80 12.02
C VAL A 543 -0.37 42.32 12.10
N PRO A 544 -1.41 41.66 12.68
CA PRO A 544 -1.43 41.09 14.04
C PRO A 544 -2.39 39.91 14.38
N SER A 545 -2.04 39.11 15.40
CA SER A 545 -2.70 39.12 16.74
C SER A 545 -2.39 37.86 17.60
N GLU A 546 -1.73 38.14 18.73
CA GLU A 546 -1.66 37.51 20.07
C GLU A 546 -2.18 36.07 20.33
N ARG A 547 -1.33 35.18 20.88
CA ARG A 547 -1.10 35.04 22.35
C ARG A 547 -0.29 33.77 22.71
N PHE A 548 0.64 33.97 23.65
CA PHE A 548 1.29 33.02 24.58
C PHE A 548 2.67 32.43 24.21
N GLU A 549 3.67 32.83 24.99
CA GLU A 549 5.09 32.45 24.91
C GLU A 549 5.37 31.00 25.32
N GLY A 550 6.39 30.40 24.69
CA GLY A 550 7.04 29.16 25.10
C GLY A 550 8.26 28.84 24.23
N SER A 551 9.45 29.21 24.74
CA SER A 551 10.82 29.10 24.19
C SER A 551 11.10 27.97 23.17
N ALA A 552 11.66 28.33 22.00
CA ALA A 552 12.31 27.41 21.07
C ALA A 552 13.55 28.07 20.43
N SER A 553 14.73 27.70 20.90
CA SER A 553 15.97 27.69 20.10
C SER A 553 16.28 26.23 19.74
N ASP A 554 16.92 26.04 18.58
CA ASP A 554 17.65 24.86 18.12
C ASP A 554 17.02 24.09 16.95
N THR A 555 17.12 24.68 15.76
CA THR A 555 17.34 23.91 14.53
C THR A 555 18.60 24.43 13.85
N ASN A 556 19.72 23.74 14.04
CA ASN A 556 20.98 24.07 13.40
C ASN A 556 20.99 23.44 11.99
N SER A 557 20.78 24.24 10.94
CA SER A 557 20.73 23.80 9.54
C SER A 557 22.11 23.63 8.88
N ALA A 558 23.15 23.32 9.66
CA ALA A 558 24.51 23.15 9.18
C ALA A 558 24.74 21.78 8.50
N PRO A 559 25.54 21.68 7.42
CA PRO A 559 25.92 20.41 6.78
C PRO A 559 26.65 19.46 7.75
N TRP A 560 26.46 18.14 7.63
CA TRP A 560 27.13 17.13 8.46
C TRP A 560 28.64 17.07 8.17
N THR A 561 29.48 17.23 9.20
CA THR A 561 30.93 17.04 9.06
C THR A 561 31.30 15.55 9.08
N THR A 562 32.50 15.24 8.59
CA THR A 562 33.03 13.86 8.60
C THR A 562 33.15 13.30 10.03
N GLU A 563 33.46 14.15 11.01
CA GLU A 563 33.59 13.76 12.41
C GLU A 563 32.23 13.47 13.05
N GLU A 564 31.24 14.35 12.85
CA GLU A 564 29.86 14.14 13.32
C GLU A 564 29.24 12.86 12.71
N GLN A 565 29.48 12.63 11.42
CA GLN A 565 29.00 11.43 10.73
C GLN A 565 29.63 10.15 11.31
N LYS A 566 30.93 10.17 11.61
CA LYS A 566 31.64 9.03 12.23
C LYS A 566 31.10 8.74 13.63
N LEU A 567 30.83 9.78 14.42
CA LEU A 567 30.22 9.64 15.75
C LEU A 567 28.80 9.06 15.66
N LEU A 568 27.98 9.53 14.72
CA LEU A 568 26.63 9.00 14.49
C LEU A 568 26.67 7.52 14.11
N GLU A 569 27.56 7.11 13.20
CA GLU A 569 27.70 5.72 12.79
C GLU A 569 28.20 4.81 13.92
N GLN A 570 29.13 5.30 14.74
CA GLN A 570 29.58 4.59 15.94
C GLN A 570 28.44 4.44 16.95
N ALA A 571 27.69 5.51 17.22
CA ALA A 571 26.55 5.50 18.13
C ALA A 571 25.44 4.54 17.67
N LEU A 572 25.17 4.48 16.36
CA LEU A 572 24.18 3.56 15.78
C LEU A 572 24.58 2.09 15.91
N LYS A 573 25.88 1.78 15.93
CA LYS A 573 26.41 0.44 16.22
C LYS A 573 26.32 0.12 17.72
N THR A 574 26.67 1.07 18.57
CA THR A 574 26.66 0.93 20.03
C THR A 574 25.25 0.79 20.61
N TYR A 575 24.25 1.44 20.01
CA TYR A 575 22.86 1.40 20.45
C TYR A 575 21.94 0.75 19.39
N PRO A 576 21.75 -0.58 19.46
CA PRO A 576 20.82 -1.32 18.60
C PRO A 576 19.36 -0.89 18.75
N VAL A 577 18.49 -1.39 17.86
CA VAL A 577 17.07 -0.99 17.76
C VAL A 577 16.28 -1.27 19.04
N ASN A 578 16.69 -2.28 19.83
CA ASN A 578 16.00 -2.69 21.06
C ASN A 578 16.41 -1.88 22.30
N THR A 579 17.31 -0.89 22.16
CA THR A 579 17.77 -0.08 23.29
C THR A 579 16.68 0.92 23.71
N PRO A 580 16.24 0.94 24.98
CA PRO A 580 15.33 1.97 25.49
C PRO A 580 15.98 3.36 25.34
N GLU A 581 15.19 4.35 24.93
CA GLU A 581 15.65 5.73 24.70
C GLU A 581 16.83 5.84 23.72
N ARG A 582 16.90 4.91 22.75
CA ARG A 582 17.97 4.79 21.75
C ARG A 582 18.41 6.13 21.17
N TRP A 583 17.44 6.94 20.75
CA TRP A 583 17.71 8.18 20.04
C TRP A 583 18.25 9.29 20.95
N ASP A 584 17.87 9.28 22.23
CA ASP A 584 18.40 10.21 23.22
C ASP A 584 19.87 9.87 23.53
N LYS A 585 20.19 8.58 23.66
CA LYS A 585 21.57 8.09 23.82
C LYS A 585 22.45 8.36 22.59
N ILE A 586 21.89 8.25 21.38
CA ILE A 586 22.60 8.59 20.13
C ILE A 586 22.88 10.09 20.05
N ALA A 587 21.89 10.94 20.34
CA ALA A 587 22.08 12.39 20.33
C ALA A 587 23.14 12.85 21.35
N ALA A 588 23.17 12.24 22.54
CA ALA A 588 24.17 12.52 23.55
C ALA A 588 25.63 12.25 23.11
N THR A 589 25.83 11.36 22.13
CA THR A 589 27.16 11.02 21.58
C THR A 589 27.58 11.86 20.36
N VAL A 590 26.69 12.72 19.85
CA VAL A 590 26.98 13.60 18.70
C VAL A 590 26.78 15.06 19.15
N PRO A 591 27.81 15.70 19.74
CA PRO A 591 27.70 17.07 20.21
C PRO A 591 27.27 18.02 19.09
N GLY A 592 26.34 18.93 19.38
CA GLY A 592 25.84 19.91 18.41
C GLY A 592 24.72 19.42 17.48
N ARG A 593 24.30 18.15 17.57
CA ARG A 593 23.17 17.60 16.81
C ARG A 593 22.06 17.12 17.73
N THR A 594 20.84 17.53 17.42
CA THR A 594 19.67 17.13 18.21
C THR A 594 19.23 15.70 17.88
N LYS A 595 18.40 15.13 18.74
CA LYS A 595 17.69 13.87 18.47
C LYS A 595 17.02 13.85 17.10
N LYS A 596 16.37 14.97 16.72
CA LYS A 596 15.69 15.12 15.43
C LYS A 596 16.66 15.08 14.26
N ASP A 597 17.83 15.71 14.39
CA ASP A 597 18.86 15.72 13.34
C ASP A 597 19.46 14.33 13.11
N CYS A 598 19.78 13.61 14.20
CA CYS A 598 20.28 12.24 14.14
C CYS A 598 19.25 11.28 13.50
N MET A 599 17.95 11.44 13.83
CA MET A 599 16.88 10.65 13.21
C MET A 599 16.71 10.94 11.72
N LYS A 600 16.75 12.23 11.33
CA LYS A 600 16.65 12.64 9.92
C LYS A 600 17.82 12.08 9.11
N ARG A 601 19.05 12.21 9.62
CA ARG A 601 20.25 11.71 8.95
C ARG A 601 20.27 10.19 8.82
N TYR A 602 19.78 9.48 9.83
CA TYR A 602 19.62 8.03 9.77
C TYR A 602 18.65 7.59 8.66
N LYS A 603 17.51 8.29 8.50
CA LYS A 603 16.56 7.99 7.41
C LYS A 603 17.21 8.14 6.03
N GLU A 604 17.97 9.22 5.81
CA GLU A 604 18.73 9.45 4.57
C GLU A 604 19.73 8.32 4.30
N LEU A 605 20.45 7.85 5.32
CA LEU A 605 21.39 6.72 5.20
C LEU A 605 20.69 5.41 4.84
N VAL A 606 19.53 5.14 5.45
CA VAL A 606 18.72 3.94 5.14
C VAL A 606 18.25 3.97 3.69
N GLU A 607 17.80 5.12 3.19
CA GLU A 607 17.39 5.28 1.78
C GLU A 607 18.57 5.06 0.82
N MET A 608 19.75 5.63 1.12
CA MET A 608 20.95 5.39 0.31
C MET A 608 21.37 3.92 0.28
N ILE A 609 21.31 3.22 1.42
CA ILE A 609 21.62 1.78 1.48
C ILE A 609 20.58 0.96 0.70
N LYS A 610 19.30 1.30 0.81
CA LYS A 610 18.22 0.65 0.07
C LYS A 610 18.40 0.83 -1.45
N ALA A 611 18.76 2.04 -1.89
CA ALA A 611 19.08 2.33 -3.29
C ALA A 611 20.30 1.54 -3.77
N LYS A 612 21.37 1.47 -2.98
CA LYS A 612 22.57 0.67 -3.28
C LYS A 612 22.25 -0.82 -3.42
N LYS A 613 21.44 -1.37 -2.53
CA LYS A 613 21.04 -2.78 -2.54
C LYS A 613 20.13 -3.11 -3.73
N ALA A 614 19.15 -2.25 -4.03
CA ALA A 614 18.29 -2.41 -5.19
C ALA A 614 19.08 -2.40 -6.51
N ALA A 615 20.07 -1.50 -6.64
CA ALA A 615 20.95 -1.46 -7.80
C ALA A 615 21.80 -2.75 -7.93
N GLN A 616 22.32 -3.28 -6.82
CA GLN A 616 23.08 -4.53 -6.80
C GLN A 616 22.22 -5.75 -7.13
N GLU A 617 20.99 -5.83 -6.62
CA GLU A 617 20.05 -6.93 -6.88
C GLU A 617 19.59 -6.94 -8.34
N GLN A 618 19.37 -5.78 -8.96
CA GLN A 618 19.03 -5.68 -10.39
C GLN A 618 20.16 -6.19 -11.30
N VAL A 619 21.41 -5.98 -10.90
CA VAL A 619 22.59 -6.51 -11.62
C VAL A 619 22.68 -8.03 -11.42
N ALA A 620 22.54 -8.52 -10.18
CA ALA A 620 22.59 -9.96 -9.89
C ALA A 620 21.46 -10.75 -10.57
N ALA A 621 20.27 -10.15 -10.74
CA ALA A 621 19.14 -10.76 -11.44
C ALA A 621 19.36 -10.85 -12.96
N LYS A 622 20.14 -9.93 -13.55
CA LYS A 622 20.51 -9.97 -14.98
C LYS A 622 21.61 -10.97 -15.28
N SER A 623 22.52 -11.24 -14.35
CA SER A 623 23.59 -12.25 -14.53
C SER A 623 23.13 -13.71 -14.34
N LYS A 624 21.89 -13.93 -13.87
CA LYS A 624 21.28 -15.26 -13.67
C LYS A 624 20.28 -15.66 -14.76
N LYS A 625 19.98 -14.76 -15.69
CA LYS A 625 19.28 -15.03 -16.96
C LYS A 625 20.33 -15.14 -18.06
#